data_AF-A0A4Q0XSZ7-F1
#
_entry.id   AF-A0A4Q0XSZ7-F1
#
_cell.length_a   1.000
_cell.length_b   1.000
_cell.length_c   1.000
_cell.angle_alpha   90.00
_cell.angle_beta   90.00
_cell.angle_gamma   90.00
#
_symmetry.space_group_name_H-M   'P 1'
#
loop_
_entity.id
_entity.type
_entity.pdbx_description
1 polymer ?
#
loop_
_entity_poly.entity_id
_entity_poly.type
_entity_poly.pdbx_seq_one_letter_code
_entity_poly.pdbx_strand_id
1 'polypeptide(L)'
;MCGIVGYIGKQKTVNILLDGLKELEYRGYDSAGVALLNQNKISVYKALGKLNNLEEKINTSNDNESYDLGIGHTRWATHGKPTELNAHPHLGEYSYVVHNGIIENYKELKDELISHGHKFVSQTDTEVIVHLFEYYQNSLNSCQEAFEKTVERLEGAYSILLISKACPENIFFFKHGSPLIVAHGMNEGEVLFASSDAPLIGLCKDVVYLEDECGGVASKEGIVFFDESQVQWGSLPSSKQFAQKEGYRFFMEKEIYEQSNVVSDTMLGRLQDQSITFDEFDASLIQGINEIKICACGTSYHAGITASYLFERLAKVKCSVEIASEFRYKEPLLTKDTLFIVISQSGETADTLEALKMAKKNGLKSIVVCNVDNSSMTRVADHSVLTRAGIEKGVASTKAFSTQVVVLWMMALYFAQQKKVLSQEAMHTELHALREVPSSLLVLDKVHEKTRRLSKRYLHGHGFFFIGRDVFFPLALEGALKLKEISYLHAEGYPAGEMKHGPIALADPELFTIALMPQHLLYDKIKSNVEELSARDSTICAISPLSFDLADDFIQTNVKDHYMLEFFEMLVVLQLLSMEISVRLGNDVDMPRNLAKSVTVE
;
A
#
# COMPACT_ATOMS: atom_id res chain seq x y z
N MET A 1 5.82 5.42 -1.77
CA MET A 1 6.77 4.82 -2.73
C MET A 1 6.90 5.78 -3.89
N CYS A 2 8.07 6.06 -4.43
CA CYS A 2 8.16 6.87 -5.64
C CYS A 2 7.73 6.09 -6.90
N GLY A 3 7.56 6.75 -8.05
CA GLY A 3 7.26 6.12 -9.33
C GLY A 3 8.43 6.23 -10.29
N ILE A 4 8.84 5.12 -10.94
CA ILE A 4 9.79 5.12 -12.07
C ILE A 4 9.05 4.72 -13.34
N VAL A 5 9.35 5.42 -14.45
CA VAL A 5 8.98 5.01 -15.81
C VAL A 5 10.19 5.16 -16.72
N GLY A 6 10.38 4.25 -17.66
CA GLY A 6 11.37 4.37 -18.72
C GLY A 6 10.83 3.86 -20.05
N TYR A 7 11.33 4.41 -21.14
CA TYR A 7 10.93 3.99 -22.49
C TYR A 7 12.09 4.14 -23.46
N ILE A 8 12.25 3.12 -24.31
CA ILE A 8 13.06 3.14 -25.54
C ILE A 8 12.11 2.81 -26.68
N GLY A 9 12.11 3.59 -27.74
CA GLY A 9 11.31 3.26 -28.92
C GLY A 9 11.14 4.41 -29.92
N LYS A 10 10.05 4.33 -30.69
CA LYS A 10 9.75 5.28 -31.79
C LYS A 10 8.50 6.11 -31.56
N GLN A 11 7.71 5.78 -30.53
CA GLN A 11 6.58 6.62 -30.15
C GLN A 11 7.09 7.93 -29.54
N LYS A 12 6.18 8.89 -29.33
CA LYS A 12 6.51 10.14 -28.67
C LYS A 12 6.85 9.86 -27.21
N THR A 13 8.14 9.66 -26.90
CA THR A 13 8.69 9.28 -25.59
C THR A 13 8.11 10.11 -24.45
N VAL A 14 7.97 11.43 -24.65
CA VAL A 14 7.35 12.34 -23.68
C VAL A 14 5.96 11.88 -23.25
N ASN A 15 5.11 11.48 -24.20
CA ASN A 15 3.74 11.06 -23.91
C ASN A 15 3.73 9.75 -23.11
N ILE A 16 4.56 8.76 -23.52
CA ILE A 16 4.67 7.48 -22.81
C ILE A 16 5.11 7.70 -21.36
N LEU A 17 6.11 8.55 -21.13
CA LEU A 17 6.58 8.86 -19.78
C LEU A 17 5.50 9.60 -18.97
N LEU A 18 4.84 10.63 -19.53
CA LEU A 18 3.80 11.38 -18.82
C LEU A 18 2.59 10.50 -18.48
N ASP A 19 2.11 9.68 -19.42
CA ASP A 19 1.00 8.76 -19.19
C ASP A 19 1.36 7.71 -18.13
N GLY A 20 2.59 7.18 -18.18
CA GLY A 20 3.09 6.27 -17.16
C GLY A 20 3.19 6.93 -15.78
N LEU A 21 3.73 8.15 -15.70
CA LEU A 21 3.84 8.88 -14.43
C LEU A 21 2.48 9.23 -13.86
N LYS A 22 1.47 9.49 -14.71
CA LYS A 22 0.09 9.73 -14.28
C LYS A 22 -0.53 8.51 -13.62
N GLU A 23 -0.23 7.31 -14.13
CA GLU A 23 -0.63 6.07 -13.49
C GLU A 23 0.14 5.82 -12.18
N LEU A 24 1.26 6.51 -11.90
CA LEU A 24 2.05 6.38 -10.68
C LEU A 24 1.90 7.56 -9.70
N GLU A 25 1.12 8.58 -10.03
CA GLU A 25 1.01 9.80 -9.22
C GLU A 25 0.54 9.49 -7.79
N TYR A 26 -0.34 8.49 -7.61
CA TYR A 26 -0.81 8.04 -6.29
C TYR A 26 0.30 7.49 -5.38
N ARG A 27 1.47 7.15 -5.94
CA ARG A 27 2.62 6.68 -5.19
C ARG A 27 3.45 7.86 -4.64
N GLY A 28 3.55 8.97 -5.38
CA GLY A 28 4.23 10.19 -4.93
C GLY A 28 3.90 11.41 -5.79
N TYR A 29 3.75 12.57 -5.15
CA TYR A 29 3.24 13.81 -5.77
C TYR A 29 3.88 15.08 -5.19
N ASP A 30 5.03 14.97 -4.50
CA ASP A 30 5.75 16.14 -4.00
C ASP A 30 6.51 16.86 -5.13
N SER A 31 6.95 16.11 -6.13
CA SER A 31 7.60 16.60 -7.36
C SER A 31 7.66 15.52 -8.42
N ALA A 32 7.86 15.90 -9.68
CA ALA A 32 8.04 14.98 -10.79
C ALA A 32 9.04 15.52 -11.82
N GLY A 33 9.60 14.64 -12.64
CA GLY A 33 10.47 15.05 -13.74
C GLY A 33 10.74 13.96 -14.76
N VAL A 34 11.27 14.37 -15.91
CA VAL A 34 11.69 13.51 -17.02
C VAL A 34 13.02 13.98 -17.60
N ALA A 35 13.82 13.03 -18.07
CA ALA A 35 14.98 13.27 -18.91
C ALA A 35 14.81 12.50 -20.22
N LEU A 36 15.04 13.20 -21.32
CA LEU A 36 14.79 12.73 -22.68
C LEU A 36 16.09 12.82 -23.47
N LEU A 37 16.46 11.75 -24.16
CA LEU A 37 17.72 11.65 -24.87
C LEU A 37 17.49 11.31 -26.35
N ASN A 38 18.19 12.04 -27.22
CA ASN A 38 18.33 11.73 -28.63
C ASN A 38 19.79 12.01 -29.04
N GLN A 39 20.52 10.95 -29.39
CA GLN A 39 21.94 11.03 -29.76
C GLN A 39 22.74 11.86 -28.75
N ASN A 40 23.10 13.10 -29.05
CA ASN A 40 23.90 13.95 -28.16
C ASN A 40 23.09 15.00 -27.39
N LYS A 41 21.78 15.12 -27.62
CA LYS A 41 20.92 16.14 -27.00
C LYS A 41 20.10 15.52 -25.88
N ILE A 42 20.21 16.10 -24.68
CA ILE A 42 19.36 15.77 -23.53
C ILE A 42 18.52 16.98 -23.17
N SER A 43 17.23 16.75 -22.99
CA SER A 43 16.28 17.72 -22.43
C SER A 43 15.72 17.20 -21.12
N VAL A 44 15.66 18.07 -20.11
CA VAL A 44 15.20 17.71 -18.77
C VAL A 44 14.16 18.70 -18.28
N TYR A 45 13.07 18.16 -17.78
CA TYR A 45 11.96 18.91 -17.21
C TYR A 45 11.69 18.39 -15.81
N LYS A 46 11.65 19.29 -14.83
CA LYS A 46 11.34 18.98 -13.44
C LYS A 46 10.36 20.01 -12.89
N ALA A 47 9.39 19.58 -12.09
CA ALA A 47 8.41 20.46 -11.48
C ALA A 47 8.12 20.04 -10.04
N LEU A 48 7.81 21.03 -9.21
CA LEU A 48 7.30 20.81 -7.85
C LEU A 48 5.80 20.56 -7.86
N GLY A 49 5.33 19.73 -6.92
CA GLY A 49 3.92 19.38 -6.76
C GLY A 49 3.43 18.33 -7.77
N LYS A 50 2.12 18.39 -8.04
CA LYS A 50 1.39 17.43 -8.88
C LYS A 50 1.90 17.39 -10.32
N LEU A 51 1.66 16.27 -11.00
CA LEU A 51 2.17 15.99 -12.35
C LEU A 51 1.73 17.04 -13.39
N ASN A 52 0.56 17.64 -13.23
CA ASN A 52 0.07 18.70 -14.12
C ASN A 52 1.06 19.87 -14.26
N ASN A 53 1.83 20.17 -13.21
CA ASN A 53 2.84 21.23 -13.26
C ASN A 53 4.01 20.86 -14.19
N LEU A 54 4.38 19.58 -14.23
CA LEU A 54 5.39 19.06 -15.17
C LEU A 54 4.85 19.08 -16.60
N GLU A 55 3.60 18.65 -16.79
CA GLU A 55 2.92 18.66 -18.09
C GLU A 55 2.85 20.09 -18.67
N GLU A 56 2.47 21.08 -17.86
CA GLU A 56 2.43 22.48 -18.27
C GLU A 56 3.84 23.00 -18.65
N LYS A 57 4.87 22.64 -17.88
CA LYS A 57 6.26 23.03 -18.15
C LYS A 57 6.81 22.44 -19.45
N ILE A 58 6.45 21.19 -19.76
CA ILE A 58 6.82 20.55 -21.03
C ILE A 58 6.08 21.21 -22.18
N ASN A 59 4.77 21.41 -22.07
CA ASN A 59 3.95 22.00 -23.13
C ASN A 59 4.36 23.43 -23.48
N THR A 60 4.84 24.21 -22.50
CA THR A 60 5.29 25.59 -22.70
C THR A 60 6.71 25.71 -23.26
N SER A 61 7.49 24.63 -23.26
CA SER A 61 8.89 24.64 -23.73
C SER A 61 9.06 24.81 -25.25
N ASN A 62 8.00 24.60 -26.03
CA ASN A 62 8.02 24.53 -27.51
C ASN A 62 9.04 23.51 -28.08
N ASP A 63 9.38 22.50 -27.30
CA ASP A 63 10.28 21.43 -27.72
C ASP A 63 9.59 20.47 -28.70
N ASN A 64 9.91 20.61 -29.99
CA ASN A 64 9.37 19.80 -31.09
C ASN A 64 10.29 18.62 -31.47
N GLU A 65 11.33 18.35 -30.67
CA GLU A 65 12.29 17.30 -30.96
C GLU A 65 11.68 15.91 -30.76
N SER A 66 12.19 14.95 -31.53
CA SER A 66 11.93 13.53 -31.30
C SER A 66 12.99 12.97 -30.35
N TYR A 67 12.57 12.20 -29.35
CA TYR A 67 13.47 11.54 -28.40
C TYR A 67 13.34 10.04 -28.51
N ASP A 68 14.48 9.34 -28.62
CA ASP A 68 14.55 7.90 -28.84
C ASP A 68 14.38 7.11 -27.54
N LEU A 69 14.80 7.69 -26.42
CA LEU A 69 14.65 7.10 -25.11
C LEU A 69 14.49 8.18 -24.03
N GLY A 70 13.96 7.77 -22.88
CA GLY A 70 13.86 8.64 -21.73
C GLY A 70 13.48 7.92 -20.44
N ILE A 71 13.71 8.61 -19.34
CA ILE A 71 13.38 8.17 -17.98
C ILE A 71 12.56 9.24 -17.27
N GLY A 72 11.62 8.82 -16.45
CA GLY A 72 10.70 9.66 -15.72
C GLY A 72 10.53 9.22 -14.27
N HIS A 73 10.20 10.17 -13.40
CA HIS A 73 10.04 9.92 -11.98
C HIS A 73 8.95 10.77 -11.33
N THR A 74 8.19 10.16 -10.42
CA THR A 74 7.37 10.87 -9.42
C THR A 74 7.93 10.63 -8.03
N ARG A 75 8.11 11.68 -7.25
CA ARG A 75 8.85 11.63 -5.98
C ARG A 75 7.94 11.88 -4.77
N TRP A 76 8.11 11.04 -3.77
CA TRP A 76 7.73 11.28 -2.38
C TRP A 76 9.02 11.50 -1.59
N ALA A 77 9.21 12.68 -1.01
CA ALA A 77 10.50 13.09 -0.46
C ALA A 77 10.78 12.45 0.90
N THR A 78 11.74 11.50 0.96
CA THR A 78 12.27 10.94 2.22
C THR A 78 13.49 11.72 2.71
N HIS A 79 14.42 12.04 1.81
CA HIS A 79 15.62 12.85 2.08
C HIS A 79 15.58 14.20 1.36
N GLY A 80 15.84 15.29 2.08
CA GLY A 80 15.88 16.64 1.51
C GLY A 80 14.49 17.20 1.18
N LYS A 81 14.36 18.54 1.23
CA LYS A 81 13.07 19.21 1.00
C LYS A 81 12.56 18.98 -0.44
N PRO A 82 11.24 18.89 -0.66
CA PRO A 82 10.68 18.97 -2.01
C PRO A 82 11.12 20.27 -2.69
N THR A 83 12.02 20.17 -3.67
CA THR A 83 12.50 21.28 -4.51
C THR A 83 12.72 20.76 -5.92
N GLU A 84 12.66 21.62 -6.95
CA GLU A 84 13.00 21.18 -8.32
C GLU A 84 14.43 20.60 -8.41
N LEU A 85 15.35 21.10 -7.57
CA LEU A 85 16.72 20.61 -7.50
C LEU A 85 16.79 19.15 -7.01
N ASN A 86 16.01 18.83 -5.96
CA ASN A 86 15.93 17.48 -5.38
C ASN A 86 14.95 16.56 -6.13
N ALA A 87 14.19 17.07 -7.09
CA ALA A 87 13.38 16.25 -7.96
C ALA A 87 14.28 15.44 -8.91
N HIS A 88 13.88 14.20 -9.18
CA HIS A 88 14.53 13.34 -10.16
C HIS A 88 14.05 13.73 -11.58
N PRO A 89 14.82 13.41 -12.64
CA PRO A 89 16.14 12.77 -12.64
C PRO A 89 17.26 13.66 -12.08
N HIS A 90 18.25 13.03 -11.41
CA HIS A 90 19.47 13.71 -10.98
C HIS A 90 20.50 13.76 -12.12
N LEU A 91 21.30 14.81 -12.13
CA LEU A 91 22.24 15.17 -13.19
C LEU A 91 23.69 14.94 -12.72
N GLY A 92 24.49 14.25 -13.53
CA GLY A 92 25.96 14.26 -13.46
C GLY A 92 26.55 15.37 -14.33
N GLU A 93 27.63 15.12 -15.04
CA GLU A 93 28.14 16.02 -16.09
C GLU A 93 27.43 15.76 -17.43
N TYR A 94 27.12 14.51 -17.73
CA TYR A 94 26.55 14.07 -19.01
C TYR A 94 25.58 12.90 -18.88
N SER A 95 25.28 12.46 -17.67
CA SER A 95 24.39 11.34 -17.35
C SER A 95 23.25 11.76 -16.45
N TYR A 96 22.16 11.00 -16.47
CA TYR A 96 20.98 11.23 -15.63
C TYR A 96 20.45 9.93 -15.04
N VAL A 97 19.95 10.02 -13.81
CA VAL A 97 19.46 8.86 -13.07
C VAL A 97 18.12 9.13 -12.40
N VAL A 98 17.23 8.14 -12.44
CA VAL A 98 16.05 8.06 -11.56
C VAL A 98 16.22 6.88 -10.61
N HIS A 99 15.74 7.06 -9.39
CA HIS A 99 15.96 6.14 -8.28
C HIS A 99 14.71 6.04 -7.42
N ASN A 100 14.35 4.82 -7.03
CA ASN A 100 13.38 4.53 -5.98
C ASN A 100 14.09 3.73 -4.91
N GLY A 101 14.16 4.22 -3.69
CA GLY A 101 14.94 3.56 -2.66
C GLY A 101 15.63 4.52 -1.72
N ILE A 102 16.56 3.97 -0.94
CA ILE A 102 17.55 4.70 -0.15
C ILE A 102 18.92 4.08 -0.42
N ILE A 103 19.91 4.94 -0.71
CA ILE A 103 21.32 4.56 -0.72
C ILE A 103 21.90 4.86 0.67
N GLU A 104 22.14 3.83 1.47
CA GLU A 104 22.54 3.96 2.89
C GLU A 104 23.96 4.49 3.05
N ASN A 105 24.88 4.07 2.17
CA ASN A 105 26.27 4.50 2.19
C ASN A 105 26.54 5.78 1.36
N TYR A 106 25.51 6.55 1.01
CA TYR A 106 25.65 7.74 0.15
C TYR A 106 26.65 8.76 0.69
N LYS A 107 26.76 8.92 2.01
CA LYS A 107 27.66 9.91 2.62
C LYS A 107 29.13 9.57 2.37
N GLU A 108 29.50 8.30 2.53
CA GLU A 108 30.86 7.82 2.24
C GLU A 108 31.21 8.03 0.77
N LEU A 109 30.32 7.59 -0.13
CA LEU A 109 30.49 7.76 -1.57
C LEU A 109 30.59 9.24 -1.98
N LYS A 110 29.77 10.10 -1.38
CA LYS A 110 29.79 11.54 -1.63
C LYS A 110 31.11 12.17 -1.23
N ASP A 111 31.62 11.86 -0.03
CA ASP A 111 32.88 12.41 0.48
C ASP A 111 34.06 11.96 -0.40
N GLU A 112 34.08 10.70 -0.84
CA GLU A 112 35.06 10.18 -1.79
C GLU A 112 35.01 10.91 -3.14
N LEU A 113 33.82 11.04 -3.75
CA LEU A 113 33.66 11.69 -5.05
C LEU A 113 34.02 13.18 -4.99
N ILE A 114 33.70 13.87 -3.89
CA ILE A 114 34.14 15.26 -3.65
C ILE A 114 35.68 15.33 -3.61
N SER A 115 36.36 14.37 -2.99
CA SER A 115 37.83 14.31 -2.97
C SER A 115 38.44 14.12 -4.36
N HIS A 116 37.68 13.50 -5.29
CA HIS A 116 38.04 13.37 -6.71
C HIS A 116 37.58 14.56 -7.57
N GLY A 117 37.01 15.61 -6.96
CA GLY A 117 36.67 16.86 -7.64
C GLY A 117 35.23 16.97 -8.14
N HIS A 118 34.37 15.99 -7.86
CA HIS A 118 32.95 16.05 -8.22
C HIS A 118 32.21 17.12 -7.40
N LYS A 119 31.25 17.79 -8.02
CA LYS A 119 30.44 18.84 -7.39
C LYS A 119 28.99 18.40 -7.28
N PHE A 120 28.52 18.29 -6.05
CA PHE A 120 27.13 17.96 -5.74
C PHE A 120 26.31 19.22 -5.57
N VAL A 121 25.10 19.23 -6.13
CA VAL A 121 24.16 20.35 -6.03
C VAL A 121 22.95 20.03 -5.17
N SER A 122 22.60 18.76 -4.99
CA SER A 122 21.40 18.34 -4.27
C SER A 122 21.69 17.85 -2.85
N GLN A 123 20.59 17.66 -2.11
CA GLN A 123 20.60 17.09 -0.75
C GLN A 123 20.14 15.63 -0.74
N THR A 124 20.05 14.99 -1.90
CA THR A 124 19.55 13.61 -2.02
C THR A 124 20.72 12.64 -2.02
N ASP A 125 20.42 11.43 -1.59
CA ASP A 125 21.25 10.24 -1.72
C ASP A 125 21.42 9.85 -3.21
N THR A 126 20.37 10.00 -4.03
CA THR A 126 20.38 9.62 -5.46
C THR A 126 21.53 10.23 -6.28
N GLU A 127 21.96 11.46 -6.01
CA GLU A 127 22.99 12.14 -6.81
C GLU A 127 24.34 11.42 -6.79
N VAL A 128 24.65 10.60 -5.77
CA VAL A 128 25.91 9.85 -5.75
C VAL A 128 25.98 8.80 -6.86
N ILE A 129 24.83 8.27 -7.29
CA ILE A 129 24.76 7.19 -8.28
C ILE A 129 25.30 7.67 -9.62
N VAL A 130 24.86 8.84 -10.07
CA VAL A 130 25.24 9.38 -11.38
C VAL A 130 26.70 9.83 -11.42
N HIS A 131 27.21 10.41 -10.32
CA HIS A 131 28.61 10.78 -10.23
C HIS A 131 29.54 9.57 -10.12
N LEU A 132 29.13 8.51 -9.41
CA LEU A 132 29.89 7.27 -9.32
C LEU A 132 29.98 6.56 -10.68
N PHE A 133 28.87 6.54 -11.44
CA PHE A 133 28.87 6.04 -12.81
C PHE A 133 29.85 6.80 -13.70
N GLU A 134 29.82 8.14 -13.68
CA GLU A 134 30.71 8.95 -14.50
C GLU A 134 32.18 8.83 -14.09
N TYR A 135 32.46 8.69 -12.78
CA TYR A 135 33.80 8.41 -12.27
C TYR A 135 34.38 7.15 -12.90
N TYR A 136 33.63 6.05 -12.89
CA TYR A 136 34.07 4.82 -13.54
C TYR A 136 34.11 4.93 -15.07
N GLN A 137 33.10 5.53 -15.69
CA GLN A 137 33.02 5.67 -17.14
C GLN A 137 34.22 6.44 -17.70
N ASN A 138 34.64 7.53 -17.02
CA ASN A 138 35.81 8.33 -17.42
C ASN A 138 37.12 7.55 -17.31
N SER A 139 37.18 6.50 -16.48
CA SER A 139 38.38 5.67 -16.29
C SER A 139 38.40 4.42 -17.18
N LEU A 140 37.26 3.76 -17.36
CA LEU A 140 37.15 2.47 -18.06
C LEU A 140 36.81 2.63 -19.55
N ASN A 141 36.16 3.73 -19.94
CA ASN A 141 35.59 3.93 -21.28
C ASN A 141 34.62 2.82 -21.73
N SER A 142 33.91 2.20 -20.78
CA SER A 142 32.94 1.14 -21.00
C SER A 142 31.72 1.37 -20.12
N CYS A 143 30.61 1.82 -20.71
CA CYS A 143 29.43 2.20 -19.91
C CYS A 143 28.85 1.02 -19.13
N GLN A 144 28.90 -0.19 -19.71
CA GLN A 144 28.42 -1.38 -19.03
C GLN A 144 29.26 -1.69 -17.79
N GLU A 145 30.59 -1.77 -17.93
CA GLU A 145 31.49 -2.03 -16.79
C GLU A 145 31.41 -0.91 -15.75
N ALA A 146 31.26 0.35 -16.17
CA ALA A 146 31.08 1.48 -15.27
C ALA A 146 29.80 1.36 -14.45
N PHE A 147 28.70 0.93 -15.06
CA PHE A 147 27.44 0.72 -14.36
C PHE A 147 27.49 -0.49 -13.41
N GLU A 148 28.07 -1.62 -13.83
CA GLU A 148 28.31 -2.79 -12.98
C GLU A 148 29.13 -2.41 -11.73
N LYS A 149 30.25 -1.69 -11.90
CA LYS A 149 31.08 -1.17 -10.80
C LYS A 149 30.36 -0.16 -9.90
N THR A 150 29.40 0.57 -10.45
CA THR A 150 28.57 1.50 -9.69
C THR A 150 27.66 0.73 -8.76
N VAL A 151 26.87 -0.22 -9.28
CA VAL A 151 25.89 -0.97 -8.48
C VAL A 151 26.54 -1.90 -7.46
N GLU A 152 27.75 -2.43 -7.73
CA GLU A 152 28.55 -3.20 -6.75
C GLU A 152 28.89 -2.42 -5.46
N ARG A 153 28.91 -1.09 -5.53
CA ARG A 153 29.29 -0.22 -4.41
C ARG A 153 28.12 0.42 -3.68
N LEU A 154 26.90 0.28 -4.19
CA LEU A 154 25.74 0.87 -3.53
C LEU A 154 25.25 -0.08 -2.44
N GLU A 155 24.98 0.48 -1.26
CA GLU A 155 24.35 -0.23 -0.15
C GLU A 155 22.96 0.37 0.12
N GLY A 156 22.01 -0.46 0.53
CA GLY A 156 20.64 -0.06 0.85
C GLY A 156 19.61 -0.82 0.03
N ALA A 157 18.46 -0.22 -0.25
CA ALA A 157 17.40 -0.82 -1.06
C ALA A 157 16.96 0.17 -2.14
N TYR A 158 17.19 -0.17 -3.41
CA TYR A 158 17.02 0.72 -4.54
C TYR A 158 16.62 0.03 -5.86
N SER A 159 15.99 0.80 -6.74
CA SER A 159 15.86 0.50 -8.16
C SER A 159 16.23 1.73 -8.99
N ILE A 160 16.95 1.51 -10.08
CA ILE A 160 17.63 2.56 -10.85
C ILE A 160 17.28 2.42 -12.32
N LEU A 161 17.03 3.56 -12.99
CA LEU A 161 17.26 3.70 -14.43
C LEU A 161 18.26 4.84 -14.68
N LEU A 162 19.26 4.60 -15.52
CA LEU A 162 20.29 5.56 -15.86
C LEU A 162 20.44 5.70 -17.39
N ILE A 163 20.60 6.94 -17.84
CA ILE A 163 20.88 7.29 -19.24
C ILE A 163 22.11 8.19 -19.32
N SER A 164 22.86 8.13 -20.42
CA SER A 164 24.11 8.89 -20.56
C SER A 164 24.41 9.27 -22.00
N LYS A 165 24.98 10.47 -22.21
CA LYS A 165 25.50 10.87 -23.54
C LYS A 165 26.67 10.02 -24.01
N ALA A 166 27.38 9.35 -23.09
CA ALA A 166 28.49 8.46 -23.45
C ALA A 166 28.02 7.18 -24.15
N CYS A 167 26.76 6.80 -23.95
CA CYS A 167 26.12 5.60 -24.51
C CYS A 167 24.66 5.94 -24.84
N PRO A 168 24.44 6.71 -25.93
CA PRO A 168 23.19 7.45 -26.13
C PRO A 168 21.99 6.59 -26.54
N GLU A 169 22.20 5.31 -26.80
CA GLU A 169 21.18 4.34 -27.22
C GLU A 169 20.70 3.43 -26.08
N ASN A 170 21.27 3.60 -24.88
CA ASN A 170 21.10 2.65 -23.78
C ASN A 170 20.34 3.24 -22.58
N ILE A 171 19.49 2.41 -21.97
CA ILE A 171 19.04 2.58 -20.57
C ILE A 171 19.70 1.47 -19.74
N PHE A 172 20.43 1.86 -18.70
CA PHE A 172 20.96 0.94 -17.69
C PHE A 172 19.96 0.80 -16.56
N PHE A 173 19.76 -0.41 -16.06
CA PHE A 173 18.79 -0.68 -15.01
C PHE A 173 19.30 -1.69 -14.01
N PHE A 174 18.88 -1.54 -12.75
CA PHE A 174 19.23 -2.48 -11.68
C PHE A 174 18.18 -2.42 -10.57
N LYS A 175 17.94 -3.56 -9.92
CA LYS A 175 17.07 -3.68 -8.75
C LYS A 175 17.80 -4.38 -7.61
N HIS A 176 17.65 -3.83 -6.42
CA HIS A 176 17.95 -4.46 -5.15
C HIS A 176 16.98 -3.93 -4.08
N GLY A 177 15.94 -4.68 -3.72
CA GLY A 177 14.98 -4.33 -2.66
C GLY A 177 13.78 -3.48 -3.10
N SER A 178 13.90 -2.56 -4.07
CA SER A 178 12.77 -1.75 -4.58
C SER A 178 12.23 -2.29 -5.91
N PRO A 179 10.90 -2.41 -6.12
CA PRO A 179 10.34 -2.97 -7.36
C PRO A 179 10.78 -2.25 -8.64
N LEU A 180 11.05 -3.04 -9.67
CA LEU A 180 11.31 -2.60 -11.03
C LEU A 180 10.92 -3.72 -12.01
N ILE A 181 10.22 -3.35 -13.06
CA ILE A 181 9.73 -4.24 -14.11
C ILE A 181 10.32 -3.77 -15.43
N VAL A 182 10.78 -4.71 -16.25
CA VAL A 182 11.16 -4.46 -17.64
C VAL A 182 10.24 -5.23 -18.58
N ALA A 183 9.88 -4.65 -19.71
CA ALA A 183 8.94 -5.25 -20.65
C ALA A 183 9.32 -4.95 -22.10
N HIS A 184 8.97 -5.87 -23.00
CA HIS A 184 8.94 -5.58 -24.43
C HIS A 184 7.64 -4.85 -24.77
N GLY A 185 7.74 -3.74 -25.49
CA GLY A 185 6.56 -3.02 -25.97
C GLY A 185 5.81 -3.80 -27.06
N MET A 186 4.62 -3.32 -27.41
CA MET A 186 3.81 -3.93 -28.48
C MET A 186 4.49 -3.85 -29.87
N ASN A 187 5.36 -2.86 -30.10
CA ASN A 187 6.09 -2.72 -31.36
C ASN A 187 7.53 -3.22 -31.24
N GLU A 188 8.10 -3.67 -32.35
CA GLU A 188 9.49 -4.12 -32.44
C GLU A 188 10.47 -3.00 -32.04
N GLY A 189 11.44 -3.35 -31.20
CA GLY A 189 12.45 -2.44 -30.68
C GLY A 189 11.96 -1.50 -29.57
N GLU A 190 10.78 -1.74 -29.01
CA GLU A 190 10.30 -1.03 -27.83
C GLU A 190 10.66 -1.75 -26.53
N VAL A 191 11.20 -1.01 -25.58
CA VAL A 191 11.44 -1.47 -24.21
C VAL A 191 10.80 -0.48 -23.24
N LEU A 192 10.07 -1.01 -22.27
CA LEU A 192 9.36 -0.25 -21.25
C LEU A 192 9.87 -0.64 -19.87
N PHE A 193 9.92 0.33 -18.96
CA PHE A 193 10.27 0.14 -17.56
C PHE A 193 9.23 0.79 -16.68
N ALA A 194 8.89 0.13 -15.56
CA ALA A 194 8.03 0.72 -14.55
C ALA A 194 8.31 0.15 -13.16
N SER A 195 8.07 0.94 -12.11
CA SER A 195 8.09 0.45 -10.72
C SER A 195 6.78 -0.21 -10.27
N SER A 196 5.82 -0.39 -11.19
CA SER A 196 4.57 -1.16 -10.97
C SER A 196 3.91 -1.49 -12.31
N ASP A 197 2.90 -2.34 -12.28
CA ASP A 197 2.16 -2.80 -13.46
C ASP A 197 1.39 -1.69 -14.19
N ALA A 198 0.82 -0.74 -13.45
CA ALA A 198 -0.20 0.18 -13.99
C ALA A 198 0.25 0.99 -15.24
N PRO A 199 1.49 1.51 -15.31
CA PRO A 199 2.03 2.15 -16.52
C PRO A 199 2.15 1.21 -17.73
N LEU A 200 2.34 -0.09 -17.50
CA LEU A 200 2.64 -1.08 -18.54
C LEU A 200 1.39 -1.72 -19.15
N ILE A 201 0.27 -1.73 -18.41
CA ILE A 201 -0.99 -2.34 -18.86
C ILE A 201 -1.40 -1.76 -20.22
N GLY A 202 -1.59 -2.64 -21.21
CA GLY A 202 -1.97 -2.25 -22.57
C GLY A 202 -0.82 -1.75 -23.47
N LEU A 203 0.39 -1.59 -22.93
CA LEU A 203 1.59 -1.23 -23.69
C LEU A 203 2.53 -2.41 -23.94
N CYS A 204 2.37 -3.51 -23.21
CA CYS A 204 3.10 -4.77 -23.40
C CYS A 204 2.20 -5.99 -23.12
N LYS A 205 2.72 -7.18 -23.43
CA LYS A 205 2.10 -8.47 -23.07
C LYS A 205 2.93 -9.23 -22.06
N ASP A 206 4.25 -9.23 -22.27
CA ASP A 206 5.20 -9.98 -21.48
C ASP A 206 6.09 -9.02 -20.70
N VAL A 207 6.34 -9.36 -19.43
CA VAL A 207 7.11 -8.56 -18.48
C VAL A 207 8.07 -9.45 -17.70
N VAL A 208 9.16 -8.86 -17.21
CA VAL A 208 10.05 -9.46 -16.22
C VAL A 208 9.96 -8.63 -14.95
N TYR A 209 9.50 -9.25 -13.87
CA TYR A 209 9.62 -8.70 -12.53
C TYR A 209 11.03 -8.99 -12.03
N LEU A 210 11.86 -7.96 -11.88
CA LEU A 210 13.25 -8.17 -11.53
C LEU A 210 13.37 -8.73 -10.11
N GLU A 211 14.24 -9.71 -9.91
CA GLU A 211 14.65 -10.15 -8.58
C GLU A 211 15.69 -9.19 -7.99
N ASP A 212 16.02 -9.38 -6.70
CA ASP A 212 17.11 -8.61 -6.09
C ASP A 212 18.45 -9.00 -6.73
N GLU A 213 19.32 -8.00 -6.90
CA GLU A 213 20.62 -8.10 -7.59
C GLU A 213 20.52 -8.38 -9.10
N CYS A 214 19.32 -8.19 -9.68
CA CYS A 214 19.09 -8.33 -11.11
C CYS A 214 19.13 -6.97 -11.82
N GLY A 215 19.80 -6.91 -12.98
CA GLY A 215 19.90 -5.71 -13.80
C GLY A 215 20.44 -5.99 -15.19
N GLY A 216 20.67 -4.92 -15.95
CA GLY A 216 21.11 -5.03 -17.33
C GLY A 216 21.18 -3.71 -18.08
N VAL A 217 21.26 -3.86 -19.41
CA VAL A 217 21.29 -2.78 -20.39
C VAL A 217 20.20 -3.05 -21.43
N ALA A 218 19.37 -2.05 -21.70
CA ALA A 218 18.39 -2.11 -22.78
C ALA A 218 18.69 -1.10 -23.86
N SER A 219 18.39 -1.49 -25.10
CA SER A 219 18.52 -0.71 -26.33
C SER A 219 17.37 -1.04 -27.28
N LYS A 220 17.36 -0.45 -28.49
CA LYS A 220 16.37 -0.80 -29.52
C LYS A 220 16.59 -2.21 -30.06
N GLU A 221 17.80 -2.75 -29.89
CA GLU A 221 18.22 -4.09 -30.32
C GLU A 221 17.75 -5.18 -29.35
N GLY A 222 17.42 -4.83 -28.11
CA GLY A 222 16.93 -5.77 -27.10
C GLY A 222 17.38 -5.44 -25.68
N ILE A 223 17.21 -6.42 -24.79
CA ILE A 223 17.58 -6.33 -23.37
C ILE A 223 18.68 -7.36 -23.10
N VAL A 224 19.78 -6.91 -22.52
CA VAL A 224 20.89 -7.76 -22.07
C VAL A 224 20.94 -7.70 -20.56
N PHE A 225 20.69 -8.83 -19.90
CA PHE A 225 20.77 -8.95 -18.45
C PHE A 225 22.20 -9.32 -18.02
N PHE A 226 22.62 -8.87 -16.84
CA PHE A 226 23.92 -9.27 -16.27
C PHE A 226 23.96 -10.77 -15.97
N ASP A 227 22.82 -11.35 -15.58
CA ASP A 227 22.63 -12.79 -15.40
C ASP A 227 21.26 -13.22 -15.94
N GLU A 228 21.25 -13.91 -17.09
CA GLU A 228 20.01 -14.42 -17.71
C GLU A 228 19.33 -15.53 -16.89
N SER A 229 20.05 -16.19 -15.98
CA SER A 229 19.47 -17.29 -15.17
C SER A 229 18.44 -16.80 -14.16
N GLN A 230 18.45 -15.50 -13.85
CA GLN A 230 17.53 -14.84 -12.93
C GLN A 230 16.27 -14.29 -13.61
N VAL A 231 16.12 -14.49 -14.92
CA VAL A 231 15.06 -13.86 -15.73
C VAL A 231 13.92 -14.83 -15.97
N GLN A 232 12.71 -14.44 -15.57
CA GLN A 232 11.47 -15.14 -15.91
C GLN A 232 10.45 -14.18 -16.52
N TRP A 233 10.05 -14.45 -17.76
CA TRP A 233 9.01 -13.71 -18.45
C TRP A 233 7.63 -14.19 -18.00
N GLY A 234 6.80 -13.26 -17.52
CA GLY A 234 5.40 -13.47 -17.16
C GLY A 234 4.46 -12.62 -18.01
N SER A 235 3.16 -12.92 -17.97
CA SER A 235 2.15 -12.16 -18.70
C SER A 235 1.57 -11.03 -17.85
N LEU A 236 1.29 -9.90 -18.50
CA LEU A 236 0.61 -8.76 -17.88
C LEU A 236 -0.87 -8.72 -18.28
N PRO A 237 -1.80 -8.41 -17.35
CA PRO A 237 -3.20 -8.20 -17.67
C PRO A 237 -3.39 -7.07 -18.71
N SER A 238 -4.39 -7.22 -19.58
CA SER A 238 -4.60 -6.32 -20.72
C SER A 238 -5.58 -5.15 -20.49
N SER A 239 -6.36 -5.15 -19.40
CA SER A 239 -7.45 -4.17 -19.20
C SER A 239 -7.13 -3.12 -18.13
N LYS A 240 -7.20 -1.83 -18.53
CA LYS A 240 -7.14 -0.66 -17.62
C LYS A 240 -8.48 -0.30 -16.98
N GLN A 241 -9.59 -1.01 -17.27
CA GLN A 241 -10.94 -0.58 -16.84
C GLN A 241 -11.05 -0.39 -15.32
N PHE A 242 -10.41 -1.25 -14.53
CA PHE A 242 -10.47 -1.18 -13.06
C PHE A 242 -9.76 0.04 -12.44
N ALA A 243 -9.04 0.83 -13.23
CA ALA A 243 -8.18 1.92 -12.78
C ALA A 243 -8.80 3.33 -12.93
N GLN A 244 -10.07 3.44 -13.37
CA GLN A 244 -10.77 4.72 -13.58
C GLN A 244 -11.76 5.04 -12.45
N LYS A 245 -12.17 6.32 -12.32
CA LYS A 245 -13.14 6.78 -11.29
C LYS A 245 -14.60 6.44 -11.60
N GLU A 246 -14.96 6.07 -12.84
CA GLU A 246 -16.30 5.59 -13.21
C GLU A 246 -17.48 6.48 -12.76
N GLY A 247 -17.30 7.80 -12.72
CA GLY A 247 -18.34 8.76 -12.31
C GLY A 247 -18.36 9.09 -10.82
N TYR A 248 -17.56 8.42 -9.98
CA TYR A 248 -17.33 8.82 -8.59
C TYR A 248 -16.45 10.07 -8.49
N ARG A 249 -16.57 10.82 -7.39
CA ARG A 249 -15.77 12.05 -7.17
C ARG A 249 -14.30 11.70 -6.93
N PHE A 250 -14.09 10.60 -6.19
CA PHE A 250 -12.79 10.16 -5.68
C PHE A 250 -12.60 8.66 -5.93
N PHE A 251 -11.35 8.21 -6.03
CA PHE A 251 -11.03 6.79 -6.02
C PHE A 251 -11.43 6.16 -4.68
N MET A 252 -11.16 6.84 -3.55
CA MET A 252 -11.60 6.36 -2.24
C MET A 252 -13.12 6.13 -2.19
N GLU A 253 -13.92 7.03 -2.76
CA GLU A 253 -15.37 6.87 -2.84
C GLU A 253 -15.77 5.63 -3.66
N LYS A 254 -15.22 5.48 -4.87
CA LYS A 254 -15.43 4.29 -5.71
C LYS A 254 -15.09 3.01 -4.95
N GLU A 255 -13.92 2.98 -4.32
CA GLU A 255 -13.40 1.80 -3.62
C GLU A 255 -14.23 1.43 -2.40
N ILE A 256 -14.85 2.40 -1.69
CA ILE A 256 -15.83 2.12 -0.64
C ILE A 256 -17.05 1.41 -1.21
N TYR A 257 -17.57 1.91 -2.34
CA TYR A 257 -18.76 1.35 -3.02
C TYR A 257 -18.50 -0.03 -3.64
N GLU A 258 -17.28 -0.31 -4.09
CA GLU A 258 -16.89 -1.59 -4.70
C GLU A 258 -16.84 -2.76 -3.71
N GLN A 259 -16.73 -2.50 -2.40
CA GLN A 259 -16.47 -3.52 -1.37
C GLN A 259 -17.44 -4.72 -1.42
N SER A 260 -18.73 -4.47 -1.67
CA SER A 260 -19.74 -5.54 -1.79
C SER A 260 -19.38 -6.56 -2.88
N ASN A 261 -19.01 -6.08 -4.07
CA ASN A 261 -18.68 -6.95 -5.20
C ASN A 261 -17.32 -7.62 -4.98
N VAL A 262 -16.34 -6.83 -4.57
CA VAL A 262 -14.97 -7.26 -4.36
C VAL A 262 -14.86 -8.36 -3.30
N VAL A 263 -15.61 -8.26 -2.20
CA VAL A 263 -15.64 -9.33 -1.19
C VAL A 263 -16.31 -10.60 -1.71
N SER A 264 -17.30 -10.49 -2.60
CA SER A 264 -17.88 -11.66 -3.27
C SER A 264 -16.82 -12.41 -4.09
N ASP A 265 -16.01 -11.68 -4.86
CA ASP A 265 -14.91 -12.24 -5.66
C ASP A 265 -13.80 -12.86 -4.77
N THR A 266 -13.57 -12.27 -3.60
CA THR A 266 -12.61 -12.75 -2.60
C THR A 266 -12.99 -14.14 -2.06
N MET A 267 -14.29 -14.38 -1.87
CA MET A 267 -14.84 -15.63 -1.35
C MET A 267 -15.02 -16.70 -2.44
N LEU A 268 -15.08 -16.31 -3.70
CA LEU A 268 -15.31 -17.21 -4.83
C LEU A 268 -14.26 -18.33 -4.88
N GLY A 269 -14.74 -19.58 -4.88
CA GLY A 269 -13.92 -20.80 -4.88
C GLY A 269 -13.40 -21.22 -3.50
N ARG A 270 -13.46 -20.34 -2.49
CA ARG A 270 -13.01 -20.62 -1.11
C ARG A 270 -14.17 -20.98 -0.17
N LEU A 271 -15.30 -20.32 -0.35
CA LEU A 271 -16.52 -20.57 0.42
C LEU A 271 -17.36 -21.66 -0.26
N GLN A 272 -17.44 -22.83 0.34
CA GLN A 272 -18.28 -23.94 -0.10
C GLN A 272 -19.60 -23.98 0.70
N ASP A 273 -20.50 -24.89 0.36
CA ASP A 273 -21.79 -25.04 1.07
C ASP A 273 -21.62 -25.34 2.57
N GLN A 274 -20.67 -26.22 2.90
CA GLN A 274 -20.47 -26.75 4.26
C GLN A 274 -19.03 -26.61 4.78
N SER A 275 -18.14 -25.94 4.05
CA SER A 275 -16.73 -25.85 4.42
C SER A 275 -16.03 -24.63 3.82
N ILE A 276 -14.84 -24.33 4.33
CA ILE A 276 -13.88 -23.45 3.68
C ILE A 276 -12.78 -24.28 3.04
N THR A 277 -12.35 -23.86 1.85
CA THR A 277 -11.23 -24.45 1.11
C THR A 277 -10.24 -23.36 0.68
N PHE A 278 -8.96 -23.72 0.64
CA PHE A 278 -7.91 -22.94 0.01
C PHE A 278 -7.18 -23.87 -0.96
N ASP A 279 -6.90 -23.38 -2.16
CA ASP A 279 -6.13 -24.12 -3.16
C ASP A 279 -4.63 -23.96 -2.91
N GLU A 280 -4.26 -22.91 -2.18
CA GLU A 280 -2.89 -22.46 -1.97
C GLU A 280 -2.15 -23.28 -0.91
N PHE A 281 -2.86 -24.02 -0.06
CA PHE A 281 -2.29 -24.89 0.98
C PHE A 281 -3.26 -25.96 1.47
N ASP A 282 -2.73 -26.99 2.13
CA ASP A 282 -3.51 -28.08 2.74
C ASP A 282 -3.34 -28.16 4.28
N ALA A 283 -3.97 -29.16 4.90
CA ALA A 283 -3.98 -29.37 6.34
C ALA A 283 -2.59 -29.64 6.94
N SER A 284 -1.59 -30.04 6.13
CA SER A 284 -0.22 -30.26 6.60
C SER A 284 0.47 -28.95 7.02
N LEU A 285 0.01 -27.80 6.50
CA LEU A 285 0.50 -26.49 6.89
C LEU A 285 0.36 -26.27 8.39
N ILE A 286 -0.79 -26.63 8.96
CA ILE A 286 -1.13 -26.40 10.36
C ILE A 286 -0.72 -27.54 11.29
N GLN A 287 -0.21 -28.65 10.76
CA GLN A 287 0.24 -29.77 11.57
C GLN A 287 1.45 -29.35 12.42
N GLY A 288 1.34 -29.55 13.74
CA GLY A 288 2.36 -29.13 14.70
C GLY A 288 2.38 -27.63 15.02
N ILE A 289 1.43 -26.85 14.47
CA ILE A 289 1.32 -25.42 14.75
C ILE A 289 0.44 -25.18 16.00
N ASN A 290 1.05 -24.56 17.01
CA ASN A 290 0.43 -24.20 18.28
C ASN A 290 0.12 -22.71 18.39
N GLU A 291 0.82 -21.87 17.64
CA GLU A 291 0.69 -20.42 17.66
C GLU A 291 0.64 -19.86 16.24
N ILE A 292 -0.13 -18.80 16.06
CA ILE A 292 -0.10 -17.93 14.89
C ILE A 292 0.49 -16.59 15.31
N LYS A 293 1.51 -16.12 14.59
CA LYS A 293 2.07 -14.78 14.73
C LYS A 293 1.74 -13.99 13.48
N ILE A 294 0.99 -12.89 13.63
CA ILE A 294 0.64 -11.99 12.54
C ILE A 294 1.54 -10.74 12.61
N CYS A 295 2.14 -10.35 11.48
CA CYS A 295 2.90 -9.10 11.36
C CYS A 295 2.40 -8.26 10.18
N ALA A 296 2.16 -6.98 10.42
CA ALA A 296 1.69 -6.02 9.42
C ALA A 296 1.91 -4.58 9.88
N CYS A 297 1.56 -3.60 9.03
CA CYS A 297 1.60 -2.17 9.35
C CYS A 297 0.23 -1.52 9.07
N GLY A 298 -0.09 -0.44 9.78
CA GLY A 298 -1.26 0.42 9.53
C GLY A 298 -2.60 -0.33 9.50
N THR A 299 -3.44 -0.04 8.50
CA THR A 299 -4.74 -0.70 8.31
C THR A 299 -4.65 -2.24 8.26
N SER A 300 -3.59 -2.81 7.66
CA SER A 300 -3.39 -4.27 7.64
C SER A 300 -3.06 -4.86 9.02
N TYR A 301 -2.42 -4.07 9.90
CA TYR A 301 -2.26 -4.44 11.31
C TYR A 301 -3.61 -4.49 12.04
N HIS A 302 -4.52 -3.54 11.79
CA HIS A 302 -5.89 -3.61 12.35
C HIS A 302 -6.67 -4.84 11.88
N ALA A 303 -6.47 -5.29 10.63
CA ALA A 303 -7.05 -6.54 10.14
C ALA A 303 -6.48 -7.74 10.90
N GLY A 304 -5.16 -7.73 11.17
CA GLY A 304 -4.49 -8.72 12.02
C GLY A 304 -5.06 -8.76 13.45
N ILE A 305 -5.26 -7.60 14.10
CA ILE A 305 -5.85 -7.57 15.45
C ILE A 305 -7.27 -8.15 15.41
N THR A 306 -8.10 -7.76 14.44
CA THR A 306 -9.44 -8.36 14.24
C THR A 306 -9.33 -9.89 14.12
N ALA A 307 -8.40 -10.37 13.30
CA ALA A 307 -8.19 -11.81 13.09
C ALA A 307 -7.74 -12.55 14.36
N SER A 308 -6.99 -11.91 15.28
CA SER A 308 -6.58 -12.57 16.53
C SER A 308 -7.78 -13.02 17.38
N TYR A 309 -8.80 -12.17 17.50
CA TYR A 309 -10.06 -12.53 18.14
C TYR A 309 -10.71 -13.74 17.44
N LEU A 310 -10.70 -13.76 16.11
CA LEU A 310 -11.33 -14.83 15.32
C LEU A 310 -10.57 -16.15 15.42
N PHE A 311 -9.24 -16.15 15.32
CA PHE A 311 -8.42 -17.35 15.47
C PHE A 311 -8.54 -17.96 16.87
N GLU A 312 -8.51 -17.14 17.93
CA GLU A 312 -8.66 -17.64 19.29
C GLU A 312 -10.09 -18.12 19.57
N ARG A 313 -11.10 -17.38 19.10
CA ARG A 313 -12.52 -17.72 19.30
C ARG A 313 -12.93 -18.96 18.53
N LEU A 314 -12.62 -19.03 17.24
CA LEU A 314 -13.12 -20.05 16.32
C LEU A 314 -12.18 -21.25 16.22
N ALA A 315 -10.88 -21.01 16.00
CA ALA A 315 -9.89 -22.06 15.76
C ALA A 315 -9.22 -22.60 17.02
N LYS A 316 -9.40 -21.92 18.16
CA LYS A 316 -8.75 -22.25 19.45
C LYS A 316 -7.23 -22.31 19.33
N VAL A 317 -6.65 -21.41 18.53
CA VAL A 317 -5.20 -21.28 18.33
C VAL A 317 -4.75 -19.95 18.89
N LYS A 318 -3.68 -19.94 19.69
CA LYS A 318 -3.08 -18.70 20.18
C LYS A 318 -2.72 -17.83 18.99
N CYS A 319 -3.13 -16.56 19.02
CA CYS A 319 -2.83 -15.64 17.94
C CYS A 319 -2.32 -14.33 18.52
N SER A 320 -1.08 -13.98 18.18
CA SER A 320 -0.48 -12.71 18.55
C SER A 320 -0.22 -11.87 17.31
N VAL A 321 -0.37 -10.56 17.44
CA VAL A 321 -0.30 -9.61 16.33
C VAL A 321 0.69 -8.52 16.71
N GLU A 322 1.58 -8.19 15.79
CA GLU A 322 2.63 -7.21 16.03
C GLU A 322 2.79 -6.25 14.86
N ILE A 323 3.17 -5.02 15.18
CA ILE A 323 3.56 -4.03 14.19
C ILE A 323 4.93 -4.45 13.66
N ALA A 324 5.07 -4.57 12.33
CA ALA A 324 6.26 -5.16 11.74
C ALA A 324 7.55 -4.37 12.04
N SER A 325 7.46 -3.03 12.13
CA SER A 325 8.58 -2.16 12.48
C SER A 325 9.14 -2.46 13.87
N GLU A 326 8.30 -2.79 14.86
CA GLU A 326 8.76 -3.18 16.19
C GLU A 326 9.27 -4.61 16.22
N PHE A 327 8.60 -5.51 15.49
CA PHE A 327 8.94 -6.93 15.46
C PHE A 327 10.36 -7.18 14.94
N ARG A 328 10.78 -6.46 13.89
CA ARG A 328 12.10 -6.66 13.26
C ARG A 328 13.27 -6.23 14.15
N TYR A 329 13.05 -5.39 15.16
CA TYR A 329 14.13 -4.83 15.99
C TYR A 329 14.20 -5.37 17.43
N LYS A 330 13.19 -6.12 17.88
CA LYS A 330 13.08 -6.55 19.28
C LYS A 330 13.72 -7.90 19.62
N GLU A 331 14.48 -8.50 18.70
CA GLU A 331 15.01 -9.87 18.83
C GLU A 331 13.91 -10.91 19.19
N PRO A 332 12.90 -11.11 18.32
CA PRO A 332 11.74 -11.92 18.66
C PRO A 332 12.09 -13.39 18.92
N LEU A 333 11.40 -14.01 19.88
CA LEU A 333 11.47 -15.45 20.08
C LEU A 333 10.71 -16.17 18.95
N LEU A 334 11.45 -16.87 18.10
CA LEU A 334 10.92 -17.59 16.93
C LEU A 334 11.01 -19.10 17.16
N THR A 335 9.86 -19.78 17.18
CA THR A 335 9.80 -21.24 17.34
C THR A 335 9.16 -21.90 16.11
N LYS A 336 9.57 -23.13 15.81
CA LYS A 336 9.11 -23.86 14.61
C LYS A 336 7.64 -24.31 14.66
N ASP A 337 7.00 -24.25 15.83
CA ASP A 337 5.58 -24.50 16.03
C ASP A 337 4.71 -23.24 15.90
N THR A 338 5.31 -22.13 15.44
CA THR A 338 4.61 -20.89 15.06
C THR A 338 4.41 -20.81 13.55
N LEU A 339 3.17 -20.58 13.13
CA LEU A 339 2.85 -20.16 11.77
C LEU A 339 2.96 -18.64 11.69
N PHE A 340 3.82 -18.15 10.80
CA PHE A 340 4.01 -16.73 10.58
C PHE A 340 3.08 -16.25 9.46
N ILE A 341 2.26 -15.24 9.73
CA ILE A 341 1.35 -14.66 8.73
C ILE A 341 1.73 -13.19 8.56
N VAL A 342 1.96 -12.75 7.34
CA VAL A 342 2.09 -11.33 7.02
C VAL A 342 0.90 -10.84 6.22
N ILE A 343 0.47 -9.61 6.49
CA ILE A 343 -0.65 -8.97 5.78
C ILE A 343 -0.14 -7.69 5.13
N SER A 344 -0.29 -7.57 3.81
CA SER A 344 0.07 -6.35 3.09
C SER A 344 -0.77 -6.20 1.83
N GLN A 345 -1.38 -5.03 1.63
CA GLN A 345 -2.09 -4.74 0.38
C GLN A 345 -1.12 -4.76 -0.81
N SER A 346 0.03 -4.11 -0.70
CA SER A 346 0.99 -3.98 -1.81
C SER A 346 1.92 -5.17 -1.94
N GLY A 347 2.19 -5.89 -0.85
CA GLY A 347 3.23 -6.93 -0.80
C GLY A 347 4.66 -6.38 -0.83
N GLU A 348 4.81 -5.05 -0.68
CA GLU A 348 6.09 -4.34 -0.80
C GLU A 348 6.42 -3.50 0.45
N THR A 349 5.61 -3.60 1.52
CA THR A 349 5.87 -2.87 2.77
C THR A 349 7.18 -3.31 3.40
N ALA A 350 8.17 -2.43 3.50
CA ALA A 350 9.56 -2.78 3.84
C ALA A 350 9.66 -3.54 5.17
N ASP A 351 9.13 -2.99 6.26
CA ASP A 351 9.19 -3.63 7.58
C ASP A 351 8.54 -5.02 7.60
N THR A 352 7.39 -5.16 6.92
CA THR A 352 6.66 -6.42 6.83
C THR A 352 7.44 -7.45 6.00
N LEU A 353 8.11 -7.02 4.94
CA LEU A 353 8.90 -7.90 4.07
C LEU A 353 10.14 -8.40 4.83
N GLU A 354 10.82 -7.52 5.57
CA GLU A 354 11.96 -7.89 6.39
C GLU A 354 11.56 -8.80 7.56
N ALA A 355 10.40 -8.57 8.18
CA ALA A 355 9.84 -9.47 9.18
C ALA A 355 9.56 -10.87 8.58
N LEU A 356 9.04 -10.94 7.35
CA LEU A 356 8.84 -12.21 6.63
C LEU A 356 10.17 -12.91 6.34
N LYS A 357 11.15 -12.21 5.78
CA LYS A 357 12.50 -12.76 5.51
C LYS A 357 13.16 -13.28 6.79
N MET A 358 13.02 -12.56 7.91
CA MET A 358 13.51 -12.99 9.22
C MET A 358 12.85 -14.31 9.67
N ALA A 359 11.51 -14.41 9.59
CA ALA A 359 10.79 -15.62 9.96
C ALA A 359 11.22 -16.82 9.08
N LYS A 360 11.35 -16.59 7.76
CA LYS A 360 11.84 -17.58 6.79
C LYS A 360 13.25 -18.06 7.08
N LYS A 361 14.17 -17.15 7.39
CA LYS A 361 15.56 -17.47 7.78
C LYS A 361 15.64 -18.35 9.04
N ASN A 362 14.67 -18.21 9.94
CA ASN A 362 14.55 -19.03 11.16
C ASN A 362 13.74 -20.33 10.94
N GLY A 363 13.30 -20.60 9.71
CA GLY A 363 12.63 -21.85 9.34
C GLY A 363 11.17 -21.95 9.78
N LEU A 364 10.50 -20.83 10.02
CA LEU A 364 9.06 -20.81 10.27
C LEU A 364 8.31 -21.00 8.95
N LYS A 365 7.18 -21.73 9.01
CA LYS A 365 6.23 -21.75 7.90
C LYS A 365 5.56 -20.39 7.79
N SER A 366 5.38 -19.90 6.57
CA SER A 366 4.85 -18.55 6.34
C SER A 366 3.67 -18.52 5.37
N ILE A 367 2.68 -17.67 5.66
CA ILE A 367 1.64 -17.27 4.71
C ILE A 367 1.72 -15.75 4.50
N VAL A 368 1.59 -15.28 3.27
CA VAL A 368 1.25 -13.89 3.00
C VAL A 368 -0.22 -13.77 2.57
N VAL A 369 -0.96 -12.85 3.19
CA VAL A 369 -2.26 -12.38 2.71
C VAL A 369 -2.02 -11.06 1.96
N CYS A 370 -2.12 -11.11 0.62
CA CYS A 370 -1.75 -10.00 -0.26
C CYS A 370 -2.83 -9.66 -1.29
N ASN A 371 -2.88 -8.43 -1.78
CA ASN A 371 -3.77 -8.09 -2.90
C ASN A 371 -3.04 -8.15 -4.26
N VAL A 372 -1.75 -7.87 -4.28
CA VAL A 372 -0.93 -7.83 -5.49
C VAL A 372 -0.28 -9.20 -5.70
N ASP A 373 -0.64 -9.83 -6.82
CA ASP A 373 0.04 -11.04 -7.28
C ASP A 373 1.48 -10.70 -7.71
N ASN A 374 2.40 -11.66 -7.58
CA ASN A 374 3.81 -11.48 -7.91
C ASN A 374 4.47 -10.25 -7.23
N SER A 375 4.10 -9.95 -6.00
CA SER A 375 4.84 -9.00 -5.16
C SER A 375 6.06 -9.69 -4.51
N SER A 376 6.96 -8.88 -3.94
CA SER A 376 8.13 -9.40 -3.21
C SER A 376 7.74 -10.38 -2.10
N MET A 377 6.70 -10.06 -1.32
CA MET A 377 6.23 -10.98 -0.27
C MET A 377 5.63 -12.27 -0.81
N THR A 378 4.89 -12.23 -1.94
CA THR A 378 4.29 -13.45 -2.51
C THR A 378 5.31 -14.39 -3.13
N ARG A 379 6.48 -13.88 -3.53
CA ARG A 379 7.63 -14.70 -3.94
C ARG A 379 8.42 -15.29 -2.77
N VAL A 380 8.50 -14.57 -1.64
CA VAL A 380 9.28 -14.99 -0.47
C VAL A 380 8.53 -15.98 0.43
N ALA A 381 7.22 -15.84 0.59
CA ALA A 381 6.42 -16.69 1.47
C ALA A 381 6.27 -18.13 0.92
N ASP A 382 6.11 -19.12 1.82
CA ASP A 382 5.77 -20.51 1.44
C ASP A 382 4.41 -20.60 0.73
N HIS A 383 3.43 -19.82 1.18
CA HIS A 383 2.08 -19.79 0.64
C HIS A 383 1.57 -18.35 0.51
N SER A 384 0.84 -18.09 -0.57
CA SER A 384 0.32 -16.75 -0.90
C SER A 384 -1.18 -16.81 -1.09
N VAL A 385 -1.94 -16.11 -0.24
CA VAL A 385 -3.40 -16.02 -0.32
C VAL A 385 -3.78 -14.65 -0.83
N LEU A 386 -4.25 -14.60 -2.09
CA LEU A 386 -4.64 -13.34 -2.70
C LEU A 386 -6.01 -12.87 -2.20
N THR A 387 -6.13 -11.60 -1.80
CA THR A 387 -7.42 -10.99 -1.44
C THR A 387 -8.29 -10.71 -2.66
N ARG A 388 -7.71 -10.58 -3.86
CA ARG A 388 -8.44 -10.32 -5.11
C ARG A 388 -9.30 -9.05 -5.06
N ALA A 389 -8.84 -8.02 -4.35
CA ALA A 389 -9.55 -6.75 -4.21
C ALA A 389 -9.48 -5.85 -5.46
N GLY A 390 -8.68 -6.24 -6.46
CA GLY A 390 -8.37 -5.43 -7.63
C GLY A 390 -7.48 -4.23 -7.27
N ILE A 391 -7.32 -3.31 -8.21
CA ILE A 391 -6.46 -2.14 -8.01
C ILE A 391 -7.11 -1.19 -6.98
N GLU A 392 -6.36 -0.80 -5.94
CA GLU A 392 -6.76 0.21 -4.95
C GLU A 392 -5.82 1.42 -5.11
N LYS A 393 -6.34 2.51 -5.68
CA LYS A 393 -5.64 3.76 -5.99
C LYS A 393 -5.71 4.77 -4.85
N GLY A 394 -6.81 4.84 -4.10
CA GLY A 394 -6.93 5.75 -2.96
C GLY A 394 -5.84 5.47 -1.92
N VAL A 395 -5.11 6.50 -1.46
CA VAL A 395 -4.00 6.31 -0.51
C VAL A 395 -4.46 5.61 0.77
N ALA A 396 -5.57 6.05 1.35
CA ALA A 396 -6.19 5.38 2.50
C ALA A 396 -6.86 4.07 2.05
N SER A 397 -6.44 2.92 2.60
CA SER A 397 -7.04 1.63 2.27
C SER A 397 -8.50 1.51 2.73
N THR A 398 -9.32 0.87 1.89
CA THR A 398 -10.76 0.65 2.11
C THR A 398 -11.13 -0.80 1.82
N LYS A 399 -11.29 -1.16 0.55
CA LYS A 399 -11.61 -2.54 0.11
C LYS A 399 -10.51 -3.55 0.43
N ALA A 400 -9.25 -3.11 0.51
CA ALA A 400 -8.18 -3.97 0.99
C ALA A 400 -8.42 -4.43 2.44
N PHE A 401 -8.93 -3.56 3.32
CA PHE A 401 -9.20 -3.93 4.71
C PHE A 401 -10.34 -4.96 4.83
N SER A 402 -11.48 -4.72 4.17
CA SER A 402 -12.62 -5.65 4.25
C SER A 402 -12.28 -7.02 3.67
N THR A 403 -11.58 -7.08 2.53
CA THR A 403 -11.13 -8.35 1.95
C THR A 403 -10.09 -9.06 2.81
N GLN A 404 -9.15 -8.34 3.43
CA GLN A 404 -8.20 -8.93 4.39
C GLN A 404 -8.93 -9.58 5.58
N VAL A 405 -9.89 -8.87 6.18
CA VAL A 405 -10.67 -9.41 7.32
C VAL A 405 -11.46 -10.65 6.90
N VAL A 406 -12.10 -10.65 5.72
CA VAL A 406 -12.84 -11.82 5.20
C VAL A 406 -11.91 -13.01 4.95
N VAL A 407 -10.75 -12.80 4.32
CA VAL A 407 -9.76 -13.88 4.11
C VAL A 407 -9.29 -14.45 5.44
N LEU A 408 -8.95 -13.61 6.41
CA LEU A 408 -8.49 -14.05 7.72
C LEU A 408 -9.60 -14.78 8.51
N TRP A 409 -10.86 -14.35 8.37
CA TRP A 409 -11.99 -15.06 8.96
C TRP A 409 -12.19 -16.44 8.32
N MET A 410 -12.12 -16.54 6.99
CA MET A 410 -12.15 -17.83 6.28
C MET A 410 -10.98 -18.74 6.70
N MET A 411 -9.78 -18.18 6.88
CA MET A 411 -8.63 -18.93 7.41
C MET A 411 -8.89 -19.43 8.83
N ALA A 412 -9.44 -18.61 9.73
CA ALA A 412 -9.80 -19.06 11.08
C ALA A 412 -10.80 -20.22 11.05
N LEU A 413 -11.82 -20.16 10.18
CA LEU A 413 -12.78 -21.26 9.99
C LEU A 413 -12.14 -22.51 9.39
N TYR A 414 -11.26 -22.37 8.40
CA TYR A 414 -10.49 -23.49 7.86
C TYR A 414 -9.68 -24.17 8.96
N PHE A 415 -8.99 -23.41 9.81
CA PHE A 415 -8.18 -23.96 10.91
C PHE A 415 -9.08 -24.66 11.93
N ALA A 416 -10.23 -24.07 12.26
CA ALA A 416 -11.22 -24.67 13.15
C ALA A 416 -11.78 -26.00 12.60
N GLN A 417 -12.03 -26.06 11.29
CA GLN A 417 -12.45 -27.27 10.56
C GLN A 417 -11.40 -28.38 10.66
N GLN A 418 -10.15 -28.06 10.33
CA GLN A 418 -9.07 -29.06 10.35
C GLN A 418 -8.74 -29.54 11.77
N LYS A 419 -8.84 -28.66 12.78
CA LYS A 419 -8.69 -29.01 14.20
C LYS A 419 -9.93 -29.67 14.80
N LYS A 420 -11.07 -29.68 14.09
CA LYS A 420 -12.37 -30.24 14.52
C LYS A 420 -12.84 -29.67 15.87
N VAL A 421 -12.62 -28.36 16.07
CA VAL A 421 -12.96 -27.66 17.33
C VAL A 421 -14.27 -26.88 17.27
N LEU A 422 -14.82 -26.68 16.09
CA LEU A 422 -16.10 -25.98 15.87
C LEU A 422 -17.22 -26.99 15.61
N SER A 423 -18.40 -26.79 16.21
CA SER A 423 -19.57 -27.62 15.92
C SER A 423 -20.07 -27.37 14.49
N GLN A 424 -20.80 -28.34 13.92
CA GLN A 424 -21.40 -28.20 12.59
C GLN A 424 -22.41 -27.05 12.53
N GLU A 425 -23.19 -26.84 13.60
CA GLU A 425 -24.13 -25.73 13.70
C GLU A 425 -23.40 -24.38 13.71
N ALA A 426 -22.36 -24.23 14.54
CA ALA A 426 -21.57 -23.00 14.57
C ALA A 426 -20.85 -22.74 13.23
N MET A 427 -20.30 -23.78 12.60
CA MET A 427 -19.76 -23.67 11.24
C MET A 427 -20.82 -23.17 10.25
N HIS A 428 -22.03 -23.73 10.30
CA HIS A 428 -23.12 -23.30 9.42
C HIS A 428 -23.51 -21.83 9.64
N THR A 429 -23.59 -21.37 10.90
CA THR A 429 -23.84 -19.97 11.24
C THR A 429 -22.76 -19.04 10.66
N GLU A 430 -21.49 -19.39 10.81
CA GLU A 430 -20.37 -18.57 10.32
C GLU A 430 -20.33 -18.55 8.78
N LEU A 431 -20.58 -19.68 8.12
CA LEU A 431 -20.68 -19.76 6.65
C LEU A 431 -21.88 -18.97 6.12
N HIS A 432 -23.02 -19.01 6.81
CA HIS A 432 -24.18 -18.18 6.48
C HIS A 432 -23.82 -16.69 6.57
N ALA A 433 -23.23 -16.28 7.68
CA ALA A 433 -22.80 -14.90 7.88
C ALA A 433 -21.78 -14.46 6.81
N LEU A 434 -20.81 -15.30 6.42
CA LEU A 434 -19.89 -14.99 5.31
C LEU A 434 -20.63 -14.69 3.99
N ARG A 435 -21.67 -15.47 3.64
CA ARG A 435 -22.47 -15.25 2.43
C ARG A 435 -23.22 -13.91 2.46
N GLU A 436 -23.54 -13.41 3.64
CA GLU A 436 -24.24 -12.14 3.86
C GLU A 436 -23.31 -10.92 4.03
N VAL A 437 -21.98 -11.12 4.02
CA VAL A 437 -21.03 -9.99 4.09
C VAL A 437 -21.21 -8.99 2.96
N PRO A 438 -21.37 -9.39 1.68
CA PRO A 438 -21.58 -8.46 0.57
C PRO A 438 -22.77 -7.51 0.81
N SER A 439 -23.89 -8.04 1.32
CA SER A 439 -25.09 -7.23 1.60
C SER A 439 -24.86 -6.20 2.71
N SER A 440 -23.91 -6.47 3.62
CA SER A 440 -23.54 -5.57 4.71
C SER A 440 -22.51 -4.52 4.30
N LEU A 441 -21.79 -4.74 3.21
CA LEU A 441 -20.86 -3.78 2.59
C LEU A 441 -21.52 -2.88 1.55
N LEU A 442 -22.79 -3.11 1.22
CA LEU A 442 -23.52 -2.30 0.26
C LEU A 442 -23.73 -0.87 0.80
N VAL A 443 -23.24 0.12 0.06
CA VAL A 443 -23.48 1.53 0.40
C VAL A 443 -24.90 1.92 0.07
N LEU A 444 -25.70 2.20 1.10
CA LEU A 444 -27.06 2.72 0.93
C LEU A 444 -27.04 4.25 0.83
N ASP A 445 -27.74 4.81 -0.18
CA ASP A 445 -27.83 6.27 -0.39
C ASP A 445 -28.26 7.04 0.86
N LYS A 446 -29.20 6.46 1.63
CA LYS A 446 -29.67 7.04 2.89
C LYS A 446 -28.55 7.19 3.93
N VAL A 447 -27.66 6.20 4.00
CA VAL A 447 -26.52 6.19 4.94
C VAL A 447 -25.47 7.19 4.49
N HIS A 448 -25.15 7.24 3.20
CA HIS A 448 -24.20 8.22 2.66
C HIS A 448 -24.72 9.66 2.82
N GLU A 449 -25.99 9.93 2.51
CA GLU A 449 -26.55 11.27 2.70
C GLU A 449 -26.62 11.65 4.19
N LYS A 450 -26.87 10.68 5.09
CA LYS A 450 -26.82 10.92 6.54
C LYS A 450 -25.41 11.29 7.01
N THR A 451 -24.39 10.53 6.63
CA THR A 451 -22.98 10.81 6.98
C THR A 451 -22.52 12.16 6.43
N ARG A 452 -22.89 12.49 5.18
CA ARG A 452 -22.64 13.79 4.54
C ARG A 452 -23.30 14.99 5.22
N ARG A 453 -24.46 14.80 5.85
CA ARG A 453 -25.14 15.83 6.64
C ARG A 453 -24.47 16.01 7.99
N LEU A 454 -24.18 14.89 8.65
CA LEU A 454 -23.54 14.84 9.96
C LEU A 454 -22.13 15.43 9.93
N SER A 455 -21.37 15.22 8.84
CA SER A 455 -19.99 15.70 8.70
C SER A 455 -19.82 17.21 8.95
N LYS A 456 -20.87 18.01 8.77
CA LYS A 456 -20.87 19.46 9.08
C LYS A 456 -20.66 19.79 10.56
N ARG A 457 -21.02 18.87 11.47
CA ARG A 457 -20.87 19.07 12.93
C ARG A 457 -19.44 18.81 13.41
N TYR A 458 -18.71 17.98 12.67
CA TYR A 458 -17.44 17.40 13.09
C TYR A 458 -16.23 18.14 12.49
N LEU A 459 -16.26 19.47 12.49
CA LEU A 459 -15.24 20.31 11.85
C LEU A 459 -14.35 21.07 12.84
N HIS A 460 -14.88 21.38 14.03
CA HIS A 460 -14.25 22.27 15.00
C HIS A 460 -14.36 21.65 16.41
N GLY A 461 -13.30 20.97 16.82
CA GLY A 461 -13.12 20.33 18.12
C GLY A 461 -11.65 19.98 18.31
N HIS A 462 -11.26 19.57 19.52
CA HIS A 462 -9.85 19.25 19.79
C HIS A 462 -9.48 17.79 19.49
N GLY A 463 -10.45 16.93 19.20
CA GLY A 463 -10.18 15.59 18.70
C GLY A 463 -11.40 14.67 18.63
N PHE A 464 -11.12 13.42 18.28
CA PHE A 464 -12.09 12.34 18.20
C PHE A 464 -11.63 11.13 19.01
N PHE A 465 -12.53 10.58 19.80
CA PHE A 465 -12.45 9.20 20.23
C PHE A 465 -13.33 8.31 19.36
N PHE A 466 -12.76 7.22 18.87
CA PHE A 466 -13.50 6.10 18.33
C PHE A 466 -13.46 5.00 19.38
N ILE A 467 -14.62 4.52 19.81
CA ILE A 467 -14.69 3.49 20.85
C ILE A 467 -15.45 2.26 20.38
N GLY A 468 -14.90 1.11 20.75
CA GLY A 468 -15.51 -0.20 20.54
C GLY A 468 -14.97 -1.20 21.55
N ARG A 469 -15.56 -2.39 21.59
CA ARG A 469 -15.06 -3.51 22.40
C ARG A 469 -14.95 -4.76 21.55
N ASP A 470 -14.07 -5.67 21.96
CA ASP A 470 -13.83 -6.92 21.24
C ASP A 470 -13.42 -6.62 19.77
N VAL A 471 -13.90 -7.34 18.76
CA VAL A 471 -13.59 -7.09 17.34
C VAL A 471 -13.92 -5.67 16.87
N PHE A 472 -14.77 -4.93 17.59
CA PHE A 472 -15.08 -3.53 17.28
C PHE A 472 -14.02 -2.56 17.82
N PHE A 473 -13.12 -2.97 18.71
CA PHE A 473 -11.97 -2.14 19.10
C PHE A 473 -10.99 -1.97 17.93
N PRO A 474 -10.53 -3.03 17.23
CA PRO A 474 -9.77 -2.88 15.98
C PRO A 474 -10.51 -2.07 14.92
N LEU A 475 -11.84 -2.18 14.83
CA LEU A 475 -12.64 -1.35 13.92
C LEU A 475 -12.63 0.13 14.33
N ALA A 476 -12.65 0.43 15.62
CA ALA A 476 -12.51 1.79 16.15
C ALA A 476 -11.12 2.37 15.85
N LEU A 477 -10.06 1.57 16.00
CA LEU A 477 -8.70 1.95 15.58
C LEU A 477 -8.65 2.27 14.08
N GLU A 478 -9.29 1.45 13.24
CA GLU A 478 -9.36 1.68 11.81
C GLU A 478 -10.13 2.95 11.46
N GLY A 479 -11.30 3.19 12.06
CA GLY A 479 -12.07 4.42 11.88
C GLY A 479 -11.28 5.67 12.27
N ALA A 480 -10.58 5.62 13.40
CA ALA A 480 -9.70 6.70 13.84
C ALA A 480 -8.54 6.93 12.86
N LEU A 481 -7.92 5.87 12.34
CA LEU A 481 -6.85 5.96 11.36
C LEU A 481 -7.36 6.59 10.05
N LYS A 482 -8.51 6.14 9.53
CA LYS A 482 -9.11 6.73 8.32
C LYS A 482 -9.35 8.23 8.49
N LEU A 483 -9.99 8.65 9.58
CA LEU A 483 -10.23 10.06 9.83
C LEU A 483 -8.91 10.84 9.91
N LYS A 484 -7.92 10.34 10.64
CA LYS A 484 -6.61 10.97 10.79
C LYS A 484 -5.90 11.16 9.45
N GLU A 485 -5.84 10.11 8.63
CA GLU A 485 -5.13 10.11 7.34
C GLU A 485 -5.66 11.16 6.38
N ILE A 486 -6.97 11.26 6.22
CA ILE A 486 -7.57 12.09 5.15
C ILE A 486 -8.06 13.46 5.64
N SER A 487 -8.50 13.58 6.90
CA SER A 487 -9.00 14.86 7.46
C SER A 487 -7.91 15.67 8.17
N TYR A 488 -6.84 15.03 8.62
CA TYR A 488 -5.80 15.57 9.51
C TYR A 488 -6.29 16.01 10.89
N LEU A 489 -7.53 15.68 11.26
CA LEU A 489 -8.03 15.85 12.62
C LEU A 489 -7.41 14.80 13.53
N HIS A 490 -7.17 15.18 14.79
CA HIS A 490 -6.69 14.23 15.78
C HIS A 490 -7.78 13.23 16.10
N ALA A 491 -7.55 11.96 15.78
CA ALA A 491 -8.47 10.86 16.06
C ALA A 491 -7.72 9.68 16.70
N GLU A 492 -8.31 9.13 17.76
CA GLU A 492 -7.74 8.03 18.52
C GLU A 492 -8.79 6.93 18.75
N GLY A 493 -8.41 5.68 18.49
CA GLY A 493 -9.25 4.53 18.75
C GLY A 493 -8.92 3.92 20.11
N TYR A 494 -9.93 3.70 20.94
CA TYR A 494 -9.76 3.13 22.27
C TYR A 494 -10.67 1.92 22.52
N PRO A 495 -10.21 0.94 23.31
CA PRO A 495 -11.13 -0.03 23.89
C PRO A 495 -12.07 0.73 24.84
N ALA A 496 -13.38 0.63 24.65
CA ALA A 496 -14.33 1.44 25.41
C ALA A 496 -14.22 1.23 26.93
N GLY A 497 -13.77 0.05 27.36
CA GLY A 497 -13.54 -0.26 28.77
C GLY A 497 -12.39 0.49 29.44
N GLU A 498 -11.46 1.02 28.66
CA GLU A 498 -10.28 1.73 29.17
C GLU A 498 -10.54 3.21 29.45
N MET A 499 -11.72 3.74 29.09
CA MET A 499 -12.04 5.17 29.24
C MET A 499 -11.75 5.69 30.65
N LYS A 500 -12.18 4.96 31.68
CA LYS A 500 -12.00 5.36 33.09
C LYS A 500 -10.56 5.26 33.61
N HIS A 501 -9.66 4.67 32.85
CA HIS A 501 -8.26 4.47 33.22
C HIS A 501 -7.35 5.63 32.78
N GLY A 502 -7.93 6.77 32.39
CA GLY A 502 -7.21 7.99 32.02
C GLY A 502 -7.86 8.78 30.87
N PRO A 503 -8.15 8.15 29.72
CA PRO A 503 -8.60 8.85 28.51
C PRO A 503 -9.85 9.72 28.70
N ILE A 504 -10.77 9.32 29.58
CA ILE A 504 -12.00 10.07 29.87
C ILE A 504 -11.75 11.48 30.43
N ALA A 505 -10.53 11.78 30.89
CA ALA A 505 -10.16 13.13 31.34
C ALA A 505 -10.17 14.17 30.20
N LEU A 506 -10.14 13.75 28.93
CA LEU A 506 -10.27 14.61 27.76
C LEU A 506 -11.74 14.90 27.38
N ALA A 507 -12.71 14.23 28.02
CA ALA A 507 -14.12 14.37 27.67
C ALA A 507 -14.66 15.74 28.06
N ASP A 508 -15.09 16.49 27.05
CA ASP A 508 -15.79 17.76 27.12
C ASP A 508 -16.60 17.96 25.82
N PRO A 509 -17.39 19.05 25.67
CA PRO A 509 -18.19 19.30 24.47
C PRO A 509 -17.42 19.39 23.14
N GLU A 510 -16.13 19.71 23.17
CA GLU A 510 -15.26 19.85 21.99
C GLU A 510 -14.54 18.54 21.63
N LEU A 511 -14.65 17.50 22.47
CA LEU A 511 -14.27 16.13 22.15
C LEU A 511 -15.44 15.37 21.51
N PHE A 512 -15.26 14.96 20.26
CA PHE A 512 -16.24 14.12 19.58
C PHE A 512 -16.00 12.63 19.88
N THR A 513 -17.05 11.90 20.22
CA THR A 513 -16.99 10.45 20.41
C THR A 513 -17.81 9.73 19.34
N ILE A 514 -17.17 8.88 18.55
CA ILE A 514 -17.83 7.93 17.64
C ILE A 514 -17.88 6.56 18.34
N ALA A 515 -19.09 6.12 18.71
CA ALA A 515 -19.30 4.88 19.45
C ALA A 515 -19.86 3.76 18.56
N LEU A 516 -19.14 2.65 18.49
CA LEU A 516 -19.55 1.43 17.78
C LEU A 516 -20.33 0.52 18.72
N MET A 517 -21.64 0.41 18.53
CA MET A 517 -22.55 -0.28 19.45
C MET A 517 -23.27 -1.45 18.75
N PRO A 518 -22.59 -2.58 18.51
CA PRO A 518 -23.21 -3.80 17.95
C PRO A 518 -24.28 -4.38 18.87
N GLN A 519 -25.36 -4.96 18.32
CA GLN A 519 -26.39 -5.62 19.14
C GLN A 519 -25.89 -6.97 19.66
N HIS A 520 -25.09 -7.70 18.89
CA HIS A 520 -24.77 -9.10 19.18
C HIS A 520 -23.56 -9.29 20.10
N LEU A 521 -22.81 -8.22 20.40
CA LEU A 521 -21.57 -8.35 21.16
C LEU A 521 -21.36 -7.19 22.14
N LEU A 522 -21.48 -7.48 23.43
CA LEU A 522 -21.14 -6.54 24.51
C LEU A 522 -21.88 -5.18 24.46
N TYR A 523 -23.06 -5.09 23.82
CA TYR A 523 -23.86 -3.87 23.68
C TYR A 523 -23.99 -3.11 25.02
N ASP A 524 -24.47 -3.77 26.07
CA ASP A 524 -24.69 -3.16 27.38
C ASP A 524 -23.40 -2.62 28.02
N LYS A 525 -22.26 -3.26 27.76
CA LYS A 525 -20.97 -2.80 28.27
C LYS A 525 -20.51 -1.55 27.54
N ILE A 526 -20.69 -1.49 26.23
CA ILE A 526 -20.34 -0.30 25.43
C ILE A 526 -21.30 0.83 25.78
N LYS A 527 -22.60 0.56 25.88
CA LYS A 527 -23.63 1.51 26.33
C LYS A 527 -23.25 2.18 27.65
N SER A 528 -22.85 1.39 28.65
CA SER A 528 -22.36 1.92 29.94
C SER A 528 -21.15 2.85 29.77
N ASN A 529 -20.23 2.57 28.84
CA ASN A 529 -19.09 3.46 28.58
C ASN A 529 -19.49 4.75 27.86
N VAL A 530 -20.47 4.69 26.96
CA VAL A 530 -21.01 5.87 26.29
C VAL A 530 -21.75 6.76 27.28
N GLU A 531 -22.53 6.17 28.20
CA GLU A 531 -23.18 6.89 29.31
C GLU A 531 -22.17 7.64 30.19
N GLU A 532 -20.99 7.06 30.42
CA GLU A 532 -19.91 7.70 31.18
C GLU A 532 -19.31 8.93 30.47
N LEU A 533 -19.20 8.90 29.14
CA LEU A 533 -18.72 10.00 28.32
C LEU A 533 -19.79 11.10 28.17
N SER A 534 -21.04 10.70 27.97
CA SER A 534 -22.20 11.61 27.93
C SER A 534 -22.35 12.37 29.25
N ALA A 535 -22.11 11.73 30.40
CA ALA A 535 -22.10 12.38 31.72
C ALA A 535 -20.98 13.43 31.91
N ARG A 536 -20.06 13.58 30.94
CA ARG A 536 -18.98 14.58 30.90
C ARG A 536 -19.08 15.47 29.67
N ASP A 537 -20.29 15.58 29.13
CA ASP A 537 -20.64 16.47 28.02
C ASP A 537 -19.89 16.19 26.70
N SER A 538 -19.27 15.01 26.53
CA SER A 538 -18.70 14.64 25.22
C SER A 538 -19.81 14.53 24.19
N THR A 539 -19.59 15.13 23.02
CA THR A 539 -20.56 15.05 21.90
C THR A 539 -20.52 13.63 21.31
N ILE A 540 -21.62 12.89 21.42
CA ILE A 540 -21.69 11.47 21.05
C ILE A 540 -22.37 11.26 19.69
N CYS A 541 -21.67 10.57 18.79
CA CYS A 541 -22.23 9.91 17.62
C CYS A 541 -22.29 8.40 17.83
N ALA A 542 -23.49 7.84 18.01
CA ALA A 542 -23.66 6.39 18.12
C ALA A 542 -23.97 5.74 16.77
N ILE A 543 -23.26 4.66 16.45
CA ILE A 543 -23.50 3.81 15.28
C ILE A 543 -24.02 2.46 15.80
N SER A 544 -25.29 2.16 15.54
CA SER A 544 -25.94 0.97 16.11
C SER A 544 -27.20 0.58 15.34
N PRO A 545 -27.61 -0.70 15.36
CA PRO A 545 -28.96 -1.08 14.94
C PRO A 545 -30.04 -0.63 15.93
N LEU A 546 -29.68 -0.51 17.21
CA LEU A 546 -30.60 -0.15 18.30
C LEU A 546 -30.55 1.35 18.57
N SER A 547 -31.71 1.98 18.69
CA SER A 547 -31.79 3.39 19.07
C SER A 547 -31.15 3.65 20.44
N PHE A 548 -30.49 4.80 20.59
CA PHE A 548 -29.84 5.19 21.82
C PHE A 548 -30.05 6.69 22.10
N ASP A 549 -30.91 6.98 23.08
CA ASP A 549 -31.44 8.34 23.31
C ASP A 549 -30.42 9.34 23.85
N LEU A 550 -29.31 8.86 24.42
CA LEU A 550 -28.25 9.70 24.96
C LEU A 550 -27.21 10.14 23.90
N ALA A 551 -27.36 9.71 22.64
CA ALA A 551 -26.50 10.19 21.57
C ALA A 551 -27.00 11.51 20.98
N ASP A 552 -26.09 12.47 20.78
CA ASP A 552 -26.36 13.73 20.08
C ASP A 552 -26.61 13.53 18.59
N ASP A 553 -25.93 12.52 18.02
CA ASP A 553 -26.08 12.08 16.64
C ASP A 553 -26.18 10.56 16.57
N PHE A 554 -27.03 10.07 15.67
CA PHE A 554 -27.26 8.64 15.51
C PHE A 554 -27.22 8.23 14.05
N ILE A 555 -26.45 7.18 13.76
CA ILE A 555 -26.43 6.49 12.47
C ILE A 555 -26.96 5.08 12.70
N GLN A 556 -28.22 4.88 12.29
CA GLN A 556 -28.88 3.58 12.43
C GLN A 556 -28.36 2.61 11.36
N THR A 557 -27.76 1.52 11.80
CA THR A 557 -27.43 0.36 10.94
C THR A 557 -28.61 -0.62 10.90
N ASN A 558 -28.56 -1.61 10.02
CA ASN A 558 -29.59 -2.63 9.93
C ASN A 558 -29.42 -3.65 11.07
N VAL A 559 -30.53 -4.26 11.48
CA VAL A 559 -30.50 -5.44 12.35
C VAL A 559 -29.92 -6.60 11.54
N LYS A 560 -28.85 -7.20 12.05
CA LYS A 560 -28.20 -8.38 11.48
C LYS A 560 -28.41 -9.57 12.40
N ASP A 561 -28.02 -10.76 11.97
CA ASP A 561 -28.06 -12.00 12.78
C ASP A 561 -26.68 -12.41 13.31
N HIS A 562 -25.63 -11.66 12.94
CA HIS A 562 -24.24 -11.97 13.29
C HIS A 562 -23.40 -10.71 13.51
N TYR A 563 -22.55 -10.72 14.54
CA TYR A 563 -21.72 -9.56 14.92
C TYR A 563 -20.73 -9.13 13.83
N MET A 564 -20.23 -10.06 13.01
CA MET A 564 -19.35 -9.68 11.89
C MET A 564 -20.10 -8.95 10.77
N LEU A 565 -21.41 -9.18 10.60
CA LEU A 565 -22.20 -8.40 9.64
C LEU A 565 -22.38 -6.96 10.12
N GLU A 566 -22.58 -6.78 11.43
CA GLU A 566 -22.59 -5.45 12.06
C GLU A 566 -21.23 -4.76 11.91
N PHE A 567 -20.12 -5.50 12.08
CA PHE A 567 -18.76 -4.99 11.86
C PHE A 567 -18.59 -4.42 10.45
N PHE A 568 -18.98 -5.15 9.41
CA PHE A 568 -18.83 -4.69 8.02
C PHE A 568 -19.75 -3.51 7.68
N GLU A 569 -20.97 -3.49 8.20
CA GLU A 569 -21.86 -2.34 8.01
C GLU A 569 -21.33 -1.08 8.72
N MET A 570 -20.82 -1.22 9.95
CA MET A 570 -20.18 -0.12 10.67
C MET A 570 -18.89 0.36 10.00
N LEU A 571 -18.10 -0.54 9.40
CA LEU A 571 -16.92 -0.20 8.61
C LEU A 571 -17.27 0.78 7.47
N VAL A 572 -18.31 0.49 6.70
CA VAL A 572 -18.76 1.37 5.61
C VAL A 572 -19.17 2.73 6.14
N VAL A 573 -19.92 2.77 7.26
CA VAL A 573 -20.31 4.04 7.90
C VAL A 573 -19.08 4.86 8.30
N LEU A 574 -18.07 4.23 8.92
CA LEU A 574 -16.85 4.90 9.36
C LEU A 574 -16.05 5.48 8.19
N GLN A 575 -15.92 4.73 7.10
CA GLN A 575 -15.21 5.17 5.90
C GLN A 575 -15.93 6.36 5.24
N LEU A 576 -17.26 6.27 5.07
CA LEU A 576 -18.07 7.37 4.52
C LEU A 576 -18.02 8.62 5.39
N LEU A 577 -18.17 8.47 6.71
CA LEU A 577 -18.10 9.60 7.65
C LEU A 577 -16.74 10.29 7.59
N SER A 578 -15.65 9.52 7.59
CA SER A 578 -14.28 10.06 7.49
C SER A 578 -14.06 10.79 6.17
N MET A 579 -14.49 10.20 5.05
CA MET A 579 -14.40 10.82 3.73
C MET A 579 -15.18 12.14 3.67
N GLU A 580 -16.44 12.15 4.13
CA GLU A 580 -17.29 13.33 4.08
C GLU A 580 -16.82 14.44 5.03
N ILE A 581 -16.22 14.12 6.18
CA ILE A 581 -15.56 15.13 7.05
C ILE A 581 -14.36 15.74 6.32
N SER A 582 -13.51 14.93 5.70
CA SER A 582 -12.35 15.42 4.95
C SER A 582 -12.73 16.30 3.75
N VAL A 583 -13.73 15.87 2.97
CA VAL A 583 -14.26 16.67 1.85
C VAL A 583 -14.78 18.02 2.33
N ARG A 584 -15.43 18.07 3.51
CA ARG A 584 -15.89 19.34 4.10
C ARG A 584 -14.77 20.27 4.49
N LEU A 585 -13.65 19.73 4.95
CA LEU A 585 -12.44 20.50 5.26
C LEU A 585 -11.70 20.98 3.99
N GLY A 586 -12.11 20.54 2.80
CA GLY A 586 -11.49 20.90 1.53
C GLY A 586 -10.22 20.10 1.22
N ASN A 587 -10.03 18.95 1.87
CA ASN A 587 -8.87 18.09 1.65
C ASN A 587 -9.05 17.18 0.43
N ASP A 588 -7.92 16.76 -0.15
CA ASP A 588 -7.87 15.74 -1.19
C ASP A 588 -7.87 14.34 -0.55
N VAL A 589 -8.99 13.62 -0.64
CA VAL A 589 -9.14 12.27 -0.03
C VAL A 589 -8.39 11.18 -0.80
N ASP A 590 -8.05 11.41 -2.08
CA ASP A 590 -7.28 10.44 -2.87
C ASP A 590 -5.78 10.58 -2.57
N MET A 591 -5.30 11.80 -2.28
CA MET A 591 -3.89 12.15 -2.06
C MET A 591 -3.67 13.00 -0.78
N PRO A 592 -3.83 12.42 0.42
CA PRO A 592 -3.64 13.12 1.68
C PRO A 592 -2.18 13.55 1.89
N ARG A 593 -1.94 14.76 2.40
CA ARG A 593 -0.59 15.33 2.55
C ARG A 593 0.34 14.43 3.37
N ASN A 594 1.64 14.47 3.04
CA ASN A 594 2.72 13.74 3.72
C ASN A 594 2.67 12.21 3.65
N LEU A 595 1.70 11.64 2.93
CA LEU A 595 1.53 10.19 2.81
C LEU A 595 1.74 9.73 1.37
N ALA A 596 1.96 8.43 1.23
CA ALA A 596 1.95 7.71 -0.03
C ALA A 596 1.25 6.36 0.19
N LYS A 597 0.70 5.78 -0.88
CA LYS A 597 -0.08 4.53 -0.79
C LYS A 597 0.66 3.35 -0.14
N SER A 598 1.98 3.25 -0.35
CA SER A 598 2.80 2.16 0.19
C SER A 598 4.13 2.71 0.69
N VAL A 599 4.54 2.27 1.89
CA VAL A 599 5.82 2.57 2.53
C VAL A 599 6.79 1.43 2.22
N THR A 600 7.75 1.67 1.34
CA THR A 600 8.63 0.62 0.77
C THR A 600 10.11 0.92 0.96
N VAL A 601 10.39 1.95 1.75
CA VAL A 601 11.69 2.39 2.21
C VAL A 601 11.50 2.83 3.66
N GLU A 602 12.55 2.73 4.45
CA GLU A 602 12.57 3.10 5.87
C GLU A 602 12.60 4.62 6.08
#